data_AF-A0A7W1LYP3-F1
#
_entry.id   AF-A0A7W1LYP3-F1
#
_cell.length_a   1.000
_cell.length_b   1.000
_cell.length_c   1.000
_cell.angle_alpha   90.00
_cell.angle_beta   90.00
_cell.angle_gamma   90.00
#
_symmetry.space_group_name_H-M   'P 1'
#
loop_
_entity.id
_entity.type
_entity.pdbx_description
1 polymer ?
#
loop_
_entity_poly.entity_id
_entity_poly.type
_entity_poly.pdbx_seq_one_letter_code
_entity_poly.pdbx_strand_id
1 'polypeptide(L)'
;MTVCPCCGGKFEGNLLDGCALCGARAVGEPLARPEIELPAYGRGVLIGAIGVLLLLSFTLSTIIALFEQTQLTIGFWAVVSAAETAAWRLKWTVLPFSILALWGGWLLYASIRRERVRFAGHDLARCGLSACMLVIVMIATFIGLTVPERLRQRQRGFEAASQAQRYTMERALMEYRERYKTYPTSVKDLQDGLPDPYGSIATALSNIDPSTYQPRANLADASAGKGRRLRGAAIRRASTSSATDDTGNEKISFTNYEMKLPGPDKIPNTDDDWLLRDGVVIEPSKSAPQN
;
A
#
# COMPACT_ATOMS: atom_id res chain seq x y z
N MET A 1 -38.05 -0.73 38.28
CA MET A 1 -37.44 0.51 38.82
C MET A 1 -38.34 1.69 38.49
N THR A 2 -38.79 2.38 39.51
CA THR A 2 -39.56 3.62 39.45
C THR A 2 -38.60 4.79 39.68
N VAL A 3 -38.75 5.87 38.90
CA VAL A 3 -37.95 7.09 39.05
C VAL A 3 -38.85 8.13 39.71
N CYS A 4 -38.39 8.75 40.79
CA CYS A 4 -39.13 9.83 41.43
C CYS A 4 -39.16 11.05 40.51
N PRO A 5 -40.34 11.59 40.15
CA PRO A 5 -40.44 12.75 39.27
C PRO A 5 -39.96 14.05 39.94
N CYS A 6 -39.88 14.11 41.27
CA CYS A 6 -39.47 15.31 41.99
C CYS A 6 -37.94 15.43 42.09
N CYS A 7 -37.24 14.37 42.49
CA CYS A 7 -35.78 14.41 42.72
C CYS A 7 -34.96 13.57 41.72
N GLY A 8 -35.59 12.83 40.81
CA GLY A 8 -34.90 11.94 39.86
C GLY A 8 -34.28 10.69 40.49
N GLY A 9 -34.47 10.46 41.79
CA GLY A 9 -33.96 9.28 42.51
C GLY A 9 -34.58 7.98 41.99
N LYS A 10 -33.75 6.97 41.74
CA LYS A 10 -34.17 5.60 41.44
C LYS A 10 -34.47 4.87 42.75
N PHE A 11 -35.62 4.22 42.84
CA PHE A 11 -35.95 3.39 43.99
C PHE A 11 -36.70 2.11 43.57
N GLU A 12 -36.68 1.12 44.45
CA GLU A 12 -37.44 -0.12 44.32
C GLU A 12 -38.62 -0.05 45.28
N GLY A 13 -39.84 0.04 44.73
CA GLY A 13 -41.06 0.17 45.52
C GLY A 13 -42.15 0.92 44.77
N ASN A 14 -43.32 1.02 45.41
CA ASN A 14 -44.47 1.71 44.84
C ASN A 14 -44.36 3.22 45.12
N LEU A 15 -44.65 4.07 44.12
CA LEU A 15 -44.60 5.54 44.28
C LEU A 15 -45.61 6.08 45.31
N LEU A 16 -46.58 5.25 45.69
CA LEU A 16 -47.56 5.52 46.74
C LEU A 16 -46.95 5.51 48.15
N ASP A 17 -45.93 4.68 48.38
CA ASP A 17 -45.25 4.58 49.68
C ASP A 17 -44.34 5.80 49.95
N GLY A 18 -44.03 6.55 48.89
CA GLY A 18 -43.23 7.76 48.92
C GLY A 18 -41.77 7.51 48.57
N CYS A 19 -41.15 8.53 47.99
CA CYS A 19 -39.72 8.50 47.70
C CYS A 19 -38.92 8.65 49.00
N ALA A 20 -38.07 7.67 49.30
CA ALA A 20 -37.20 7.69 50.48
C ALA A 20 -36.22 8.89 50.51
N LEU A 21 -35.89 9.47 49.34
CA LEU A 21 -34.93 10.57 49.23
C LEU A 21 -35.56 11.96 49.44
N CYS A 22 -36.75 12.21 48.89
CA CYS A 22 -37.37 13.55 48.93
C CYS A 22 -38.73 13.60 49.62
N GLY A 23 -39.25 12.45 50.09
CA GLY A 23 -40.57 12.36 50.74
C GLY A 23 -41.75 12.53 49.79
N ALA A 24 -41.54 12.79 48.50
CA ALA A 24 -42.63 12.96 47.54
C ALA A 24 -43.44 11.66 47.39
N ARG A 25 -44.76 11.77 47.54
CA ARG A 25 -45.74 10.68 47.36
C ARG A 25 -46.61 10.97 46.15
N ALA A 26 -47.02 9.92 45.44
CA ALA A 26 -48.03 10.07 44.40
C ALA A 26 -49.36 10.52 45.03
N VAL A 27 -49.92 11.65 44.56
CA VAL A 27 -51.14 12.27 45.10
C VAL A 27 -52.42 11.59 44.56
N GLY A 28 -52.29 10.55 43.74
CA GLY A 28 -53.39 9.77 43.21
C GLY A 28 -52.93 8.52 42.51
N GLU A 29 -53.89 7.68 42.13
CA GLU A 29 -53.64 6.55 41.23
C GLU A 29 -52.99 7.05 39.93
N PRO A 30 -52.06 6.28 39.33
CA PRO A 30 -51.48 6.66 38.06
C PRO A 30 -52.61 6.91 37.05
N LEU A 31 -52.51 8.02 36.30
CA LEU A 31 -53.43 8.35 35.22
C LEU A 31 -53.68 7.09 34.39
N ALA A 32 -54.96 6.75 34.18
CA ALA A 32 -55.36 5.65 33.32
C ALA A 32 -54.62 5.81 31.99
N ARG A 33 -54.02 4.71 31.50
CA ARG A 33 -53.35 4.76 30.20
C ARG A 33 -54.36 5.26 29.17
N PRO A 34 -53.98 6.22 28.31
CA PRO A 34 -54.89 6.72 27.29
C PRO A 34 -55.40 5.53 26.47
N GLU A 35 -56.70 5.50 26.20
CA GLU A 35 -57.33 4.43 25.40
C GLU A 35 -56.71 4.34 24.00
N ILE A 36 -56.10 5.44 23.54
CA ILE A 36 -55.44 5.56 22.24
C ILE A 36 -54.03 6.11 22.46
N GLU A 37 -53.02 5.24 22.46
CA GLU A 37 -51.61 5.66 22.31
C GLU A 37 -51.35 6.01 20.84
N LEU A 38 -50.87 7.22 20.57
CA LEU A 38 -50.41 7.59 19.22
C LEU A 38 -49.20 6.72 18.84
N PRO A 39 -49.16 6.17 17.62
CA PRO A 39 -48.06 5.30 17.21
C PRO A 39 -46.75 6.08 17.16
N ALA A 40 -45.70 5.50 17.72
CA ALA A 40 -44.39 6.14 17.78
C ALA A 40 -43.65 6.02 16.43
N TYR A 41 -43.30 7.16 15.83
CA TYR A 41 -42.55 7.23 14.55
C TYR A 41 -41.02 7.28 14.72
N GLY A 42 -40.53 7.54 15.92
CA GLY A 42 -39.12 7.89 16.15
C GLY A 42 -38.12 6.84 15.63
N ARG A 43 -38.44 5.56 15.74
CA ARG A 43 -37.57 4.47 15.26
C ARG A 43 -37.50 4.40 13.74
N GLY A 44 -38.64 4.55 13.06
CA GLY A 44 -38.69 4.54 11.60
C GLY A 44 -37.98 5.75 11.00
N VAL A 45 -38.17 6.93 11.60
CA VAL A 45 -37.48 8.17 11.20
C VAL A 45 -35.98 8.08 11.41
N LEU A 46 -35.52 7.52 12.54
CA LEU A 46 -34.10 7.35 12.82
C LEU A 46 -33.42 6.45 11.78
N ILE A 47 -33.98 5.28 11.48
CA ILE A 47 -33.44 4.35 10.47
C ILE A 47 -33.44 5.00 9.09
N GLY A 48 -34.54 5.66 8.72
CA GLY A 48 -34.67 6.38 7.45
C GLY A 48 -33.60 7.47 7.30
N ALA A 49 -33.43 8.32 8.32
CA ALA A 49 -32.47 9.41 8.32
C ALA A 49 -31.03 8.90 8.20
N ILE A 50 -30.67 7.84 8.94
CA ILE A 50 -29.32 7.24 8.85
C ILE A 50 -29.07 6.69 7.43
N GLY A 51 -30.03 5.98 6.84
CA GLY A 51 -29.89 5.43 5.49
C GLY A 51 -29.74 6.53 4.42
N VAL A 52 -30.53 7.59 4.50
CA VAL A 52 -30.42 8.75 3.59
C VAL A 52 -29.09 9.48 3.78
N LEU A 53 -28.63 9.68 5.02
CA LEU A 53 -27.35 10.33 5.30
C LEU A 53 -26.18 9.52 4.75
N LEU A 54 -26.21 8.19 4.90
CA LEU A 54 -25.20 7.31 4.32
C LEU A 54 -25.17 7.42 2.79
N LEU A 55 -26.34 7.40 2.14
CA LEU A 55 -26.42 7.56 0.68
C LEU A 55 -25.90 8.93 0.23
N LEU A 56 -26.30 10.01 0.90
CA LEU A 56 -25.87 11.38 0.59
C LEU A 56 -24.37 11.57 0.79
N SER A 57 -23.79 11.01 1.85
CA SER A 57 -22.33 11.10 2.07
C SER A 57 -21.53 10.40 0.98
N PHE A 58 -22.00 9.23 0.52
CA PHE A 58 -21.39 8.51 -0.60
C PHE A 58 -21.53 9.28 -1.93
N THR A 59 -22.73 9.79 -2.24
CA THR A 59 -22.95 10.55 -3.49
C THR A 59 -22.17 11.86 -3.50
N LEU A 60 -22.14 12.60 -2.39
CA LEU A 60 -21.36 13.83 -2.27
C LEU A 60 -19.86 13.56 -2.44
N SER A 61 -19.34 12.51 -1.82
CA SER A 61 -17.93 12.13 -2.01
C SER A 61 -17.63 11.73 -3.47
N THR A 62 -18.58 11.11 -4.16
CA THR A 62 -18.44 10.76 -5.59
C THR A 62 -18.43 12.02 -6.46
N ILE A 63 -19.28 13.00 -6.16
CA ILE A 63 -19.31 14.29 -6.85
C ILE A 63 -17.99 15.05 -6.63
N ILE A 64 -17.48 15.11 -5.41
CA ILE A 64 -16.19 15.75 -5.10
C ILE A 64 -15.05 15.08 -5.89
N ALA A 65 -15.02 13.75 -5.90
CA ALA A 65 -14.02 13.00 -6.67
C ALA A 65 -14.12 13.23 -8.18
N LEU A 66 -15.34 13.41 -8.70
CA LEU A 66 -15.56 13.74 -10.10
C LEU A 66 -15.02 15.14 -10.46
N PHE A 67 -15.21 16.13 -9.58
CA PHE A 67 -14.66 17.48 -9.77
C PHE A 67 -13.13 17.50 -9.73
N GLU A 68 -12.50 16.69 -8.87
CA GLU A 68 -11.04 16.60 -8.78
C GLU A 68 -10.39 16.00 -10.04
N GLN A 69 -11.11 15.19 -10.82
CA GLN A 69 -10.55 14.54 -12.02
C GLN A 69 -10.33 15.48 -13.21
N THR A 70 -10.63 16.79 -13.11
CA THR A 70 -10.33 17.90 -14.06
C THR A 70 -10.86 17.78 -15.50
N GLN A 71 -11.25 16.59 -15.97
CA GLN A 71 -11.94 16.42 -17.24
C GLN A 71 -13.44 16.43 -16.95
N LEU A 72 -14.11 17.57 -17.19
CA LEU A 72 -15.57 17.74 -17.08
C LEU A 72 -16.37 16.89 -18.10
N THR A 73 -15.75 15.87 -18.69
CA THR A 73 -16.43 14.91 -19.54
C THR A 73 -17.26 13.98 -18.65
N ILE A 74 -18.57 14.20 -18.63
CA ILE A 74 -19.54 13.33 -17.96
C ILE A 74 -19.68 12.04 -18.78
N GLY A 75 -18.63 11.21 -18.77
CA GLY A 75 -18.63 9.87 -19.32
C GLY A 75 -18.99 8.85 -18.26
N PHE A 76 -19.64 7.75 -18.64
CA PHE A 76 -19.92 6.62 -17.74
C PHE A 76 -18.67 6.18 -16.98
N TRP A 77 -17.54 6.04 -17.68
CA TRP A 77 -16.26 5.64 -17.09
C TRP A 77 -15.69 6.66 -16.10
N ALA A 78 -15.91 7.96 -16.32
CA ALA A 78 -15.49 9.01 -15.39
C ALA A 78 -16.29 8.97 -14.08
N VAL A 79 -17.60 8.67 -14.16
CA VAL A 79 -18.43 8.47 -12.97
C VAL A 79 -18.00 7.21 -12.22
N VAL A 80 -17.70 6.12 -12.93
CA VAL A 80 -17.22 4.87 -12.33
C VAL A 80 -15.86 5.07 -11.64
N SER A 81 -14.90 5.76 -12.28
CA SER A 81 -13.60 6.07 -11.66
C SER A 81 -13.75 6.98 -10.45
N ALA A 82 -14.62 8.00 -10.53
CA ALA A 82 -14.92 8.86 -9.38
C ALA A 82 -15.55 8.06 -8.23
N ALA A 83 -16.52 7.18 -8.50
CA ALA A 83 -17.15 6.33 -7.51
C ALA A 83 -16.14 5.34 -6.87
N GLU A 84 -15.22 4.78 -7.66
CA GLU A 84 -14.12 3.98 -7.13
C GLU A 84 -13.28 4.78 -6.14
N THR A 85 -12.81 5.98 -6.55
CA THR A 85 -11.96 6.80 -5.69
C THR A 85 -12.67 7.22 -4.40
N ALA A 86 -13.98 7.53 -4.47
CA ALA A 86 -14.81 7.79 -3.32
C ALA A 86 -14.93 6.58 -2.40
N ALA A 87 -15.18 5.38 -2.96
CA ALA A 87 -15.25 4.13 -2.19
C ALA A 87 -13.93 3.85 -1.45
N TRP A 88 -12.78 4.09 -2.09
CA TRP A 88 -11.47 3.90 -1.45
C TRP A 88 -11.18 4.89 -0.32
N ARG A 89 -11.64 6.14 -0.44
CA ARG A 89 -11.53 7.15 0.63
C ARG A 89 -12.43 6.80 1.82
N LEU A 90 -13.66 6.36 1.55
CA LEU A 90 -14.69 6.15 2.56
C LEU A 90 -14.63 4.77 3.22
N LYS A 91 -13.89 3.79 2.68
CA LYS A 91 -13.88 2.42 3.20
C LYS A 91 -13.55 2.30 4.69
N TRP A 92 -12.70 3.18 5.23
CA TRP A 92 -12.29 3.09 6.63
C TRP A 92 -13.31 3.69 7.60
N THR A 93 -14.17 4.60 7.14
CA THR A 93 -15.14 5.32 7.98
C THR A 93 -16.57 4.85 7.73
N VAL A 94 -16.98 4.81 6.46
CA VAL A 94 -18.37 4.49 6.07
C VAL A 94 -18.66 3.00 6.12
N LEU A 95 -17.69 2.13 5.80
CA LEU A 95 -17.92 0.68 5.86
C LEU A 95 -18.25 0.18 7.28
N PRO A 96 -17.46 0.45 8.34
CA PRO A 96 -17.81 0.01 9.68
C PRO A 96 -19.11 0.66 10.19
N PHE A 97 -19.30 1.95 9.90
CA PHE A 97 -20.50 2.67 10.31
C PHE A 97 -21.77 2.12 9.63
N SER A 98 -21.71 1.82 8.33
CA SER A 98 -22.84 1.24 7.59
C SER A 98 -23.18 -0.18 8.06
N ILE A 99 -22.18 -1.00 8.41
CA ILE A 99 -22.41 -2.33 9.02
C ILE A 99 -23.12 -2.20 10.37
N LEU A 100 -22.65 -1.28 11.24
CA LEU A 100 -23.30 -1.01 12.53
C LEU A 100 -24.71 -0.45 12.37
N ALA A 101 -24.91 0.47 11.41
CA ALA A 101 -26.21 1.04 11.08
C ALA A 101 -27.19 -0.01 10.54
N LEU A 102 -26.71 -0.93 9.69
CA LEU A 102 -27.52 -2.02 9.15
C LEU A 102 -27.92 -2.99 10.27
N TRP A 103 -26.98 -3.38 11.13
CA TRP A 103 -27.25 -4.29 12.25
C TRP A 103 -28.21 -3.66 13.26
N GLY A 104 -27.93 -2.44 13.72
CA GLY A 104 -28.80 -1.71 14.65
C GLY A 104 -30.18 -1.41 14.04
N GLY A 105 -30.22 -1.01 12.77
CA GLY A 105 -31.46 -0.80 12.03
C GLY A 105 -32.27 -2.07 11.86
N TRP A 106 -31.62 -3.22 11.66
CA TRP A 106 -32.28 -4.52 11.57
C TRP A 106 -32.93 -4.93 12.89
N LEU A 107 -32.25 -4.71 14.03
CA LEU A 107 -32.82 -4.95 15.36
C LEU A 107 -34.03 -4.04 15.63
N LEU A 108 -33.93 -2.75 15.30
CA LEU A 108 -35.04 -1.80 15.45
C LEU A 108 -36.22 -2.15 14.53
N TYR A 109 -35.95 -2.52 13.28
CA TYR A 109 -36.98 -2.96 12.33
C TYR A 109 -37.66 -4.25 12.77
N ALA A 110 -36.90 -5.22 13.32
CA ALA A 110 -37.47 -6.43 13.91
C ALA A 110 -38.41 -6.09 15.07
N SER A 111 -38.09 -5.08 15.89
CA SER A 111 -38.98 -4.60 16.95
C SER A 111 -40.25 -3.93 16.40
N ILE A 112 -40.14 -3.08 15.38
CA ILE A 112 -41.32 -2.47 14.71
C ILE A 112 -42.23 -3.57 14.12
N ARG A 113 -41.64 -4.63 13.55
CA ARG A 113 -42.39 -5.74 12.97
C ARG A 113 -43.16 -6.55 14.03
N ARG A 114 -42.62 -6.67 15.25
CA ARG A 114 -43.27 -7.38 16.36
C ARG A 114 -44.47 -6.60 16.94
N GLU A 115 -44.38 -5.27 17.01
CA GLU A 115 -45.39 -4.41 17.64
C GLU A 115 -46.00 -3.39 16.64
N ARG A 116 -46.63 -3.88 15.56
CA ARG A 116 -47.17 -3.00 14.49
C ARG A 116 -48.22 -2.00 14.96
N VAL A 117 -48.96 -2.30 16.03
CA VAL A 117 -49.99 -1.40 16.57
C VAL A 117 -49.35 -0.19 17.27
N ARG A 118 -48.15 -0.35 17.83
CA ARG A 118 -47.47 0.66 18.64
C ARG A 118 -46.51 1.54 17.83
N PHE A 119 -46.00 1.03 16.72
CA PHE A 119 -45.01 1.73 15.89
C PHE A 119 -45.54 1.95 14.47
N ALA A 120 -45.46 3.20 14.01
CA ALA A 120 -45.70 3.57 12.62
C ALA A 120 -44.38 3.83 11.87
N GLY A 121 -44.44 3.95 10.54
CA GLY A 121 -43.27 4.22 9.70
C GLY A 121 -42.49 2.99 9.22
N HIS A 122 -43.17 1.85 9.06
CA HIS A 122 -42.57 0.62 8.55
C HIS A 122 -41.93 0.81 7.15
N ASP A 123 -42.57 1.56 6.27
CA ASP A 123 -42.05 1.77 4.91
C ASP A 123 -40.82 2.67 4.91
N LEU A 124 -40.79 3.69 5.78
CA LEU A 124 -39.62 4.53 5.97
C LEU A 124 -38.43 3.74 6.52
N ALA A 125 -38.67 2.84 7.48
CA ALA A 125 -37.64 1.94 8.00
C ALA A 125 -37.10 0.98 6.93
N ARG A 126 -37.97 0.47 6.05
CA ARG A 126 -37.57 -0.36 4.90
C ARG A 126 -36.70 0.41 3.91
N CYS A 127 -37.12 1.63 3.53
CA CYS A 127 -36.35 2.48 2.62
C CYS A 127 -34.95 2.80 3.20
N GLY A 128 -34.87 3.13 4.49
CA GLY A 128 -33.61 3.39 5.18
C GLY A 128 -32.69 2.16 5.18
N LEU A 129 -33.22 0.97 5.53
CA LEU A 129 -32.45 -0.27 5.49
C LEU A 129 -31.98 -0.64 4.09
N SER A 130 -32.82 -0.48 3.07
CA SER A 130 -32.43 -0.71 1.68
C SER A 130 -31.33 0.26 1.22
N ALA A 131 -31.38 1.52 1.65
CA ALA A 131 -30.34 2.49 1.34
C ALA A 131 -29.00 2.11 1.99
N CYS A 132 -29.00 1.71 3.27
CA CYS A 132 -27.80 1.21 3.95
C CYS A 132 -27.20 -0.01 3.23
N MET A 133 -28.05 -0.98 2.87
CA MET A 133 -27.63 -2.19 2.17
C MET A 133 -27.06 -1.88 0.79
N LEU A 134 -27.70 -0.97 0.04
CA LEU A 134 -27.22 -0.52 -1.26
C LEU A 134 -25.83 0.11 -1.17
N VAL A 135 -25.59 0.99 -0.19
CA VAL A 135 -24.28 1.63 0.00
C VAL A 135 -23.20 0.59 0.32
N ILE A 136 -23.49 -0.39 1.18
CA ILE A 136 -22.54 -1.48 1.49
C ILE A 136 -22.22 -2.29 0.23
N VAL A 137 -23.24 -2.69 -0.53
CA VAL A 137 -23.05 -3.48 -1.76
C VAL A 137 -22.26 -2.69 -2.80
N MET A 138 -22.56 -1.39 -3.00
CA MET A 138 -21.81 -0.53 -3.92
C MET A 138 -20.33 -0.44 -3.52
N ILE A 139 -20.03 -0.10 -2.26
CA ILE A 139 -18.65 0.02 -1.78
C ILE A 139 -17.92 -1.33 -1.91
N ALA A 140 -18.55 -2.44 -1.49
CA ALA A 140 -17.96 -3.77 -1.58
C ALA A 140 -17.69 -4.18 -3.04
N THR A 141 -18.60 -3.86 -3.97
CA THR A 141 -18.45 -4.18 -5.39
C THR A 141 -17.30 -3.38 -6.02
N PHE A 142 -17.23 -2.07 -5.76
CA PHE A 142 -16.13 -1.23 -6.27
C PHE A 142 -14.77 -1.65 -5.72
N ILE A 143 -14.69 -1.98 -4.42
CA ILE A 143 -13.44 -2.48 -3.82
C ILE A 143 -13.09 -3.84 -4.42
N GLY A 144 -14.03 -4.79 -4.47
CA GLY A 144 -13.79 -6.15 -4.95
C GLY A 144 -13.27 -6.20 -6.38
N LEU A 145 -13.81 -5.37 -7.27
CA LEU A 145 -13.38 -5.31 -8.68
C LEU A 145 -12.00 -4.65 -8.86
N THR A 146 -11.61 -3.71 -7.98
CA THR A 146 -10.43 -2.84 -8.18
C THR A 146 -9.20 -3.29 -7.38
N VAL A 147 -9.39 -4.15 -6.37
CA VAL A 147 -8.30 -4.77 -5.61
C VAL A 147 -7.23 -5.45 -6.48
N PRO A 148 -7.55 -6.32 -7.46
CA PRO A 148 -6.50 -7.01 -8.22
C PRO A 148 -5.62 -6.04 -9.01
N GLU A 149 -6.21 -5.01 -9.62
CA GLU A 149 -5.44 -4.04 -10.40
C GLU A 149 -4.58 -3.15 -9.50
N ARG A 150 -5.08 -2.76 -8.32
CA ARG A 150 -4.27 -2.01 -7.35
C ARG A 150 -3.12 -2.84 -6.78
N LEU A 151 -3.30 -4.15 -6.61
CA LEU A 151 -2.21 -5.04 -6.24
C LEU A 151 -1.15 -5.10 -7.34
N ARG A 152 -1.56 -5.20 -8.61
CA ARG A 152 -0.62 -5.12 -9.76
C ARG A 152 0.10 -3.78 -9.85
N GLN A 153 -0.62 -2.67 -9.69
CA GLN A 153 -0.02 -1.33 -9.68
C GLN A 153 0.99 -1.18 -8.54
N ARG A 154 0.68 -1.72 -7.36
CA ARG A 154 1.61 -1.72 -6.22
C ARG A 154 2.84 -2.55 -6.51
N GLN A 155 2.70 -3.72 -7.13
CA GLN A 155 3.81 -4.55 -7.59
C GLN A 155 4.68 -3.80 -8.59
N ARG A 156 4.10 -3.20 -9.63
CA ARG A 156 4.82 -2.36 -10.59
C ARG A 156 5.54 -1.18 -9.93
N GLY A 157 4.94 -0.59 -8.90
CA GLY A 157 5.57 0.47 -8.11
C GLY A 157 6.82 -0.01 -7.37
N PHE A 158 6.77 -1.20 -6.77
CA PHE A 158 7.94 -1.81 -6.14
C PHE A 158 9.02 -2.18 -7.16
N GLU A 159 8.63 -2.76 -8.30
CA GLU A 159 9.53 -3.08 -9.40
C GLU A 159 10.22 -1.81 -9.92
N ALA A 160 9.47 -0.74 -10.20
CA ALA A 160 10.01 0.54 -10.65
C ALA A 160 10.97 1.16 -9.62
N ALA A 161 10.64 1.09 -8.32
CA ALA A 161 11.53 1.57 -7.26
C ALA A 161 12.85 0.77 -7.22
N SER A 162 12.78 -0.55 -7.35
CA SER A 162 13.99 -1.40 -7.42
C SER A 162 14.82 -1.12 -8.68
N GLN A 163 14.18 -0.85 -9.82
CA GLN A 163 14.88 -0.48 -11.06
C GLN A 163 15.54 0.89 -10.94
N ALA A 164 14.88 1.87 -10.32
CA ALA A 164 15.47 3.19 -10.09
C ALA A 164 16.75 3.10 -9.25
N GLN A 165 16.76 2.27 -8.20
CA GLN A 165 17.97 2.03 -7.39
C GLN A 165 19.10 1.40 -8.22
N ARG A 166 18.78 0.45 -9.10
CA ARG A 166 19.73 -0.18 -10.02
C ARG A 166 20.39 0.85 -10.94
N TYR A 167 19.59 1.69 -11.59
CA TYR A 167 20.12 2.72 -12.49
C TYR A 167 20.96 3.76 -11.76
N THR A 168 20.61 4.11 -10.52
CA THR A 168 21.43 5.01 -9.68
C THR A 168 22.80 4.39 -9.40
N MET A 169 22.85 3.09 -9.07
CA MET A 169 24.11 2.38 -8.84
C MET A 169 24.96 2.30 -10.11
N GLU A 170 24.36 1.89 -11.22
CA GLU A 170 25.04 1.78 -12.51
C GLU A 170 25.63 3.12 -12.93
N ARG A 171 24.86 4.21 -12.80
CA ARG A 171 25.33 5.57 -13.03
C ARG A 171 26.55 5.91 -12.16
N ALA A 172 26.49 5.61 -10.85
CA ALA A 172 27.59 5.90 -9.93
C ALA A 172 28.87 5.13 -10.30
N LEU A 173 28.75 3.85 -10.68
CA LEU A 173 29.88 3.04 -11.14
C LEU A 173 30.48 3.57 -12.44
N MET A 174 29.65 4.00 -13.39
CA MET A 174 30.10 4.57 -14.66
C MET A 174 30.81 5.91 -14.47
N GLU A 175 30.27 6.78 -13.63
CA GLU A 175 30.87 8.07 -13.28
C GLU A 175 32.20 7.89 -12.52
N TYR A 176 32.28 6.91 -11.61
CA TYR A 176 33.55 6.53 -10.97
C TYR A 176 34.57 6.05 -11.99
N ARG A 177 34.18 5.17 -12.92
CA ARG A 177 35.06 4.65 -13.97
C ARG A 177 35.54 5.76 -14.90
N GLU A 178 34.67 6.69 -15.27
CA GLU A 178 35.05 7.82 -16.13
C GLU A 178 36.11 8.69 -15.47
N ARG A 179 35.97 8.94 -14.16
CA ARG A 179 36.86 9.77 -13.37
C ARG A 179 38.20 9.12 -13.04
N TYR A 180 38.18 7.87 -12.58
CA TYR A 180 39.38 7.17 -12.07
C TYR A 180 39.96 6.14 -13.04
N LYS A 181 39.34 5.95 -14.21
CA LYS A 181 39.71 4.96 -15.24
C LYS A 181 39.81 3.51 -14.71
N THR A 182 39.26 3.26 -13.53
CA THR A 182 39.29 2.00 -12.80
C THR A 182 37.93 1.79 -12.13
N TYR A 183 37.61 0.54 -11.78
CA TYR A 183 36.44 0.24 -10.97
C TYR A 183 36.79 0.36 -9.48
N PRO A 184 35.82 0.76 -8.63
CA PRO A 184 36.05 0.87 -7.19
C PRO A 184 36.41 -0.51 -6.62
N THR A 185 37.24 -0.55 -5.56
CA THR A 185 37.59 -1.81 -4.90
C THR A 185 36.61 -2.16 -3.80
N SER A 186 36.03 -1.13 -3.19
CA SER A 186 35.04 -1.24 -2.13
C SER A 186 33.85 -0.33 -2.42
N VAL A 187 32.71 -0.66 -1.82
CA VAL A 187 31.51 0.18 -1.88
C VAL A 187 31.73 1.57 -1.25
N LYS A 188 32.63 1.67 -0.26
CA LYS A 188 32.99 2.95 0.37
C LYS A 188 33.74 3.86 -0.60
N ASP A 189 34.51 3.30 -1.53
CA ASP A 189 35.23 4.08 -2.54
C ASP A 189 34.26 4.87 -3.43
N LEU A 190 33.06 4.33 -3.70
CA LEU A 190 32.02 5.08 -4.41
C LEU A 190 31.48 6.25 -3.59
N GLN A 191 31.27 6.04 -2.29
CA GLN A 191 30.72 7.05 -1.39
C GLN A 191 31.70 8.22 -1.18
N ASP A 192 32.98 7.91 -1.03
CA ASP A 192 34.02 8.91 -0.77
C ASP A 192 34.54 9.55 -2.08
N GLY A 193 34.49 8.81 -3.19
CA GLY A 193 35.06 9.25 -4.48
C GLY A 193 34.13 10.11 -5.34
N LEU A 194 32.81 9.99 -5.19
CA LEU A 194 31.84 10.75 -5.99
C LEU A 194 31.15 11.85 -5.18
N PRO A 195 31.00 13.07 -5.73
CA PRO A 195 30.16 14.08 -5.12
C PRO A 195 28.68 13.71 -5.28
N ASP A 196 27.97 13.54 -4.17
CA ASP A 196 26.53 13.23 -4.16
C ASP A 196 25.73 14.39 -3.54
N PRO A 197 25.39 15.44 -4.32
CA PRO A 197 24.69 16.62 -3.80
C PRO A 197 23.28 16.31 -3.30
N TYR A 198 22.67 15.22 -3.77
CA TYR A 198 21.29 14.85 -3.46
C TYR A 198 21.17 13.65 -2.50
N GLY A 199 22.29 13.05 -2.06
CA GLY A 199 22.28 11.85 -1.21
C GLY A 199 21.72 10.60 -1.90
N SER A 200 21.61 10.61 -3.23
CA SER A 200 21.02 9.54 -4.03
C SER A 200 21.87 8.26 -4.06
N ILE A 201 23.19 8.43 -4.13
CA ILE A 201 24.18 7.36 -4.12
C ILE A 201 24.24 6.79 -2.70
N ALA A 202 24.36 7.64 -1.68
CA ALA A 202 24.37 7.19 -0.28
C ALA A 202 23.10 6.39 0.10
N THR A 203 21.94 6.81 -0.40
CA THR A 203 20.67 6.09 -0.19
C THR A 203 20.60 4.76 -0.94
N ALA A 204 21.17 4.69 -2.15
CA ALA A 204 21.27 3.42 -2.88
C ALA A 204 22.24 2.44 -2.17
N LEU A 205 23.36 2.97 -1.65
CA LEU A 205 24.40 2.21 -0.96
C LEU A 205 23.98 1.67 0.40
N SER A 206 23.10 2.37 1.13
CA SER A 206 22.70 1.96 2.50
C SER A 206 21.96 0.62 2.54
N ASN A 207 21.38 0.18 1.43
CA ASN A 207 20.65 -1.08 1.33
C ASN A 207 21.52 -2.23 0.81
N ILE A 208 22.79 -1.97 0.51
CA ILE A 208 23.69 -2.94 -0.13
C ILE A 208 24.69 -3.43 0.90
N ASP A 209 24.82 -4.75 0.98
CA ASP A 209 25.88 -5.36 1.78
C ASP A 209 27.24 -5.12 1.09
N PRO A 210 28.18 -4.41 1.74
CA PRO A 210 29.48 -4.11 1.15
C PRO A 210 30.30 -5.38 0.87
N SER A 211 30.00 -6.50 1.52
CA SER A 211 30.71 -7.78 1.30
C SER A 211 30.37 -8.45 -0.04
N THR A 212 29.26 -8.03 -0.66
CA THR A 212 28.72 -8.67 -1.88
C THR A 212 29.33 -8.13 -3.17
N TYR A 213 30.08 -7.03 -3.08
CA TYR A 213 30.80 -6.46 -4.21
C TYR A 213 32.13 -7.18 -4.45
N GLN A 214 32.30 -7.80 -5.62
CA GLN A 214 33.55 -8.49 -6.00
C GLN A 214 34.09 -7.95 -7.33
N PRO A 215 35.19 -7.15 -7.31
CA PRO A 215 35.89 -6.80 -8.53
C PRO A 215 36.60 -8.04 -9.08
N ARG A 216 36.33 -8.41 -10.34
CA ARG A 216 36.93 -9.57 -11.02
C ARG A 216 37.75 -9.12 -12.22
N ALA A 217 39.08 -9.14 -12.10
CA ALA A 217 39.94 -9.02 -13.26
C ALA A 217 39.99 -10.37 -14.00
N ASN A 218 39.13 -10.56 -15.00
CA ASN A 218 39.33 -11.66 -15.94
C ASN A 218 40.45 -11.24 -16.89
N LEU A 219 41.67 -11.67 -16.56
CA LEU A 219 42.76 -11.68 -17.53
C LEU A 219 42.30 -12.57 -18.69
N ALA A 220 41.94 -11.96 -19.81
CA ALA A 220 41.73 -12.70 -21.05
C ALA A 220 43.08 -13.32 -21.42
N ASP A 221 43.30 -14.57 -21.01
CA ASP A 221 44.50 -15.30 -21.39
C ASP A 221 44.37 -15.63 -22.87
N ALA A 222 44.93 -14.78 -23.72
CA ALA A 222 44.98 -14.96 -25.17
C ALA A 222 45.89 -16.14 -25.59
N SER A 223 46.09 -17.15 -24.74
CA SER A 223 47.10 -18.19 -24.93
C SER A 223 46.60 -19.63 -24.74
N ALA A 224 45.52 -20.01 -25.43
CA ALA A 224 45.30 -21.43 -25.78
C ALA A 224 45.77 -21.76 -27.22
N GLY A 225 46.44 -20.83 -27.89
CA GLY A 225 47.19 -21.11 -29.12
C GLY A 225 48.51 -21.79 -28.77
N LYS A 226 48.54 -23.13 -28.88
CA LYS A 226 49.73 -24.01 -28.85
C LYS A 226 51.00 -23.24 -29.24
N GLY A 227 51.85 -22.92 -28.25
CA GLY A 227 53.09 -22.17 -28.48
C GLY A 227 53.89 -22.81 -29.60
N ARG A 228 53.98 -22.13 -30.75
CA ARG A 228 54.78 -22.57 -31.88
C ARG A 228 56.24 -22.52 -31.41
N ARG A 229 56.84 -23.69 -31.19
CA ARG A 229 58.26 -23.81 -30.81
C ARG A 229 59.12 -23.11 -31.86
N LEU A 230 59.57 -21.89 -31.55
CA LEU A 230 60.62 -21.22 -32.31
C LEU A 230 61.93 -21.98 -32.03
N ARG A 231 62.38 -22.76 -33.02
CA ARG A 231 63.69 -23.40 -33.03
C ARG A 231 64.68 -22.48 -33.73
N GLY A 232 65.78 -22.16 -33.05
CA GLY A 232 66.99 -21.62 -33.67
C GLY A 232 67.45 -20.28 -33.10
N ALA A 233 68.63 -20.31 -32.46
CA ALA A 233 69.67 -19.27 -32.28
C ALA A 233 69.34 -17.77 -32.02
N ALA A 234 68.08 -17.36 -31.89
CA ALA A 234 67.70 -15.96 -31.65
C ALA A 234 67.40 -15.63 -30.17
N ILE A 235 67.86 -16.45 -29.21
CA ILE A 235 67.48 -16.34 -27.79
C ILE A 235 68.53 -15.59 -26.93
N ARG A 236 69.64 -15.08 -27.48
CA ARG A 236 70.70 -14.46 -26.64
C ARG A 236 70.75 -12.93 -26.57
N ARG A 237 69.77 -12.20 -27.13
CA ARG A 237 69.75 -10.72 -27.06
C ARG A 237 68.37 -10.09 -26.82
N ALA A 238 67.47 -10.77 -26.10
CA ALA A 238 66.14 -10.24 -25.80
C ALA A 238 65.87 -10.06 -24.29
N SER A 239 66.90 -10.02 -23.44
CA SER A 239 66.73 -9.88 -21.99
C SER A 239 67.15 -8.53 -21.41
N THR A 240 67.37 -7.50 -22.23
CA THR A 240 67.71 -6.15 -21.75
C THR A 240 67.20 -5.07 -22.69
N SER A 241 66.43 -4.11 -22.14
CA SER A 241 65.73 -2.99 -22.79
C SER A 241 64.50 -3.42 -23.63
N SER A 242 63.40 -2.67 -23.72
CA SER A 242 63.20 -1.24 -23.57
C SER A 242 61.72 -0.94 -23.30
N ALA A 243 61.45 0.16 -22.60
CA ALA A 243 60.12 0.64 -22.21
C ALA A 243 59.30 1.27 -23.36
N THR A 244 59.46 0.83 -24.61
CA THR A 244 58.83 1.47 -25.78
C THR A 244 58.71 0.52 -26.98
N ASP A 245 58.14 -0.68 -26.79
CA ASP A 245 57.88 -1.59 -27.91
C ASP A 245 56.37 -1.77 -28.11
N ASP A 246 55.80 -0.96 -29.00
CA ASP A 246 54.42 -0.97 -29.49
C ASP A 246 54.17 -2.18 -30.43
N THR A 247 54.51 -3.38 -29.97
CA THR A 247 54.23 -4.64 -30.69
C THR A 247 53.42 -5.62 -29.83
N GLY A 248 52.11 -5.36 -29.77
CA GLY A 248 51.07 -6.37 -30.01
C GLY A 248 50.92 -7.57 -29.06
N ASN A 249 51.37 -7.47 -27.81
CA ASN A 249 51.05 -8.44 -26.74
C ASN A 249 50.54 -7.75 -25.47
N GLU A 250 49.92 -6.58 -25.61
CA GLU A 250 49.19 -5.96 -24.51
C GLU A 250 48.01 -6.89 -24.18
N LYS A 251 48.17 -7.67 -23.11
CA LYS A 251 47.08 -8.44 -22.52
C LYS A 251 45.98 -7.44 -22.18
N ILE A 252 44.96 -7.35 -23.01
CA ILE A 252 43.79 -6.52 -22.75
C ILE A 252 43.13 -7.11 -21.50
N SER A 253 43.43 -6.53 -20.35
CA SER A 253 42.82 -6.92 -19.09
C SER A 253 41.46 -6.26 -19.01
N PHE A 254 40.40 -7.04 -19.19
CA PHE A 254 39.05 -6.57 -18.89
C PHE A 254 38.85 -6.69 -17.39
N THR A 255 38.89 -5.56 -16.69
CA THR A 255 38.40 -5.49 -15.31
C THR A 255 36.89 -5.60 -15.38
N ASN A 256 36.40 -6.80 -15.06
CA ASN A 256 34.97 -7.01 -14.89
C ASN A 256 34.62 -6.77 -13.42
N TYR A 257 33.37 -6.49 -13.13
CA TYR A 257 32.88 -6.45 -11.76
C TYR A 257 31.59 -7.24 -11.66
N GLU A 258 31.40 -7.86 -10.50
CA GLU A 258 30.21 -8.59 -10.18
C GLU A 258 29.68 -8.06 -8.85
N MET A 259 28.42 -7.66 -8.85
CA MET A 259 27.76 -7.12 -7.68
C MET A 259 26.37 -7.75 -7.60
N LYS A 260 26.06 -8.37 -6.47
CA LYS A 260 24.66 -8.75 -6.22
C LYS A 260 23.93 -7.60 -5.56
N LEU A 261 22.79 -7.27 -6.12
CA LEU A 261 21.88 -6.25 -5.64
C LEU A 261 20.68 -6.96 -4.99
N PRO A 262 20.22 -6.49 -3.82
CA PRO A 262 19.16 -7.15 -3.09
C PRO A 262 17.88 -7.27 -3.93
N GLY A 263 17.23 -8.42 -3.82
CA GLY A 263 15.93 -8.69 -4.40
C GLY A 263 14.79 -7.80 -3.85
N PRO A 264 13.54 -8.03 -4.30
CA PRO A 264 12.36 -7.34 -3.79
C PRO A 264 12.15 -7.47 -2.28
N ASP A 265 12.69 -8.52 -1.67
CA ASP A 265 12.62 -8.81 -0.23
C ASP A 265 13.61 -7.98 0.62
N LYS A 266 14.59 -7.34 -0.04
CA LYS A 266 15.69 -6.58 0.57
C LYS A 266 16.60 -7.41 1.48
N ILE A 267 16.60 -8.74 1.34
CA ILE A 267 17.47 -9.62 2.09
C ILE A 267 18.68 -9.93 1.21
N PRO A 268 19.91 -9.60 1.62
CA PRO A 268 21.08 -9.91 0.79
C PRO A 268 21.38 -11.41 0.80
N ASN A 269 21.96 -11.88 -0.30
CA ASN A 269 22.42 -13.26 -0.54
C ASN A 269 21.30 -14.31 -0.69
N THR A 270 20.17 -13.92 -1.25
CA THR A 270 19.07 -14.82 -1.60
C THR A 270 19.06 -15.15 -3.09
N ASP A 271 18.30 -16.17 -3.49
CA ASP A 271 18.22 -16.65 -4.87
C ASP A 271 17.52 -15.65 -5.82
N ASP A 272 16.80 -14.67 -5.27
CA ASP A 272 16.11 -13.60 -6.00
C ASP A 272 16.96 -12.32 -6.15
N ASP A 273 18.21 -12.35 -5.69
CA ASP A 273 19.16 -11.26 -5.87
C ASP A 273 19.50 -11.05 -7.35
N TRP A 274 19.57 -9.78 -7.73
CA TRP A 274 19.95 -9.37 -9.07
C TRP A 274 21.46 -9.36 -9.21
N LEU A 275 21.98 -9.80 -10.35
CA LEU A 275 23.41 -9.81 -10.58
C LEU A 275 23.76 -8.71 -11.58
N LEU A 276 24.43 -7.66 -11.11
CA LEU A 276 24.99 -6.60 -11.95
C LEU A 276 26.39 -7.01 -12.35
N ARG A 277 26.58 -7.26 -13.65
CA ARG A 277 27.87 -7.61 -14.23
C ARG A 277 28.20 -6.69 -15.39
N ASP A 278 29.26 -5.91 -15.23
CA ASP A 278 29.80 -5.04 -16.29
C ASP A 278 28.77 -4.05 -16.87
N GLY A 279 27.84 -3.56 -16.04
CA GLY A 279 26.74 -2.68 -16.45
C GLY A 279 25.51 -3.42 -16.98
N VAL A 280 25.58 -4.74 -17.14
CA VAL A 280 24.43 -5.57 -17.53
C VAL A 280 23.76 -6.11 -16.27
N VAL A 281 22.48 -5.78 -16.10
CA VAL A 281 21.63 -6.34 -15.04
C VAL A 281 21.09 -7.69 -15.49
N ILE A 282 21.45 -8.77 -14.80
CA ILE A 282 21.02 -10.13 -15.08
C ILE A 282 19.93 -10.54 -14.09
N GLU A 283 18.81 -11.02 -14.63
CA GLU A 283 17.69 -11.58 -13.85
C GLU A 283 18.09 -12.90 -13.17
N PRO A 284 17.68 -13.14 -11.92
CA PRO A 284 17.96 -14.40 -11.22
C PRO A 284 17.41 -15.63 -11.97
N SER A 285 16.28 -15.49 -12.66
CA SER A 285 15.70 -16.57 -13.48
C SER A 285 16.55 -16.95 -14.69
N LYS A 286 17.47 -16.09 -15.12
CA LYS A 286 18.38 -16.31 -16.27
C LYS A 286 19.80 -16.67 -15.84
N SER A 287 20.16 -16.48 -14.56
CA SER A 287 21.49 -16.81 -14.03
C SER A 287 21.62 -18.26 -13.57
N ALA A 288 20.51 -19.00 -13.42
CA ALA A 288 20.55 -20.42 -13.12
C ALA A 288 21.25 -21.19 -14.26
N PRO A 289 22.32 -21.96 -13.97
CA PRO A 289 22.97 -22.78 -14.99
C PRO A 289 21.94 -23.77 -15.55
N GLN A 290 21.71 -23.72 -16.86
CA GLN A 290 21.06 -24.81 -17.58
C GLN A 290 22.00 -26.02 -17.48
N ASN A 291 21.72 -26.90 -16.53
CA ASN A 291 22.32 -28.24 -16.49
C ASN A 291 21.71 -29.11 -17.57
#